data_AF-A0A561ECD4-F1
#
_entry.id   AF-A0A561ECD4-F1
#
_cell.length_a   1.000
_cell.length_b   1.000
_cell.length_c   1.000
_cell.angle_alpha   90.00
_cell.angle_beta   90.00
_cell.angle_gamma   90.00
#
_symmetry.space_group_name_H-M   'P 1'
#
loop_
_entity.id
_entity.type
_entity.pdbx_description
1 polymer ?
#
loop_
_entity_poly.entity_id
_entity_poly.type
_entity_poly.pdbx_seq_one_letter_code
_entity_poly.pdbx_strand_id
1 'polypeptide(L)' 'MKGHVAIYDPGEDARNVAVRGYVGQLLAVQRIPAMRDRANQCSWVRRERLDELLGVLETSGYKVRLIAGDPR' A
#
# COMPACT_ATOMS: atom_id res chain seq x y z
N MET A 1 -10.39 15.41 1.96
CA MET A 1 -9.86 14.07 2.31
C MET A 1 -9.72 13.27 1.02
N LYS A 2 -8.55 12.67 0.75
CA LYS A 2 -8.28 12.00 -0.54
C LYS A 2 -8.78 10.55 -0.64
N GLY A 3 -9.20 9.94 0.47
CA GLY A 3 -9.88 8.63 0.49
C GLY A 3 -9.38 7.70 1.59
N HIS A 4 -9.83 6.45 1.53
CA HIS A 4 -9.38 5.37 2.40
C HIS A 4 -8.41 4.45 1.65
N VAL A 5 -7.41 3.92 2.36
CA VAL A 5 -6.45 2.95 1.84
C VAL A 5 -6.39 1.78 2.80
N ALA A 6 -6.49 0.56 2.26
CA ALA A 6 -6.29 -0.66 3.02
C ALA A 6 -4.94 -1.28 2.65
N ILE A 7 -4.12 -1.55 3.65
CA ILE A 7 -2.85 -2.25 3.50
C ILE A 7 -2.97 -3.61 4.15
N TYR A 8 -2.73 -4.66 3.37
CA TYR A 8 -2.71 -6.04 3.81
C TYR A 8 -1.26 -6.46 4.01
N ASP A 9 -0.89 -6.72 5.27
CA ASP A 9 0.45 -7.14 5.68
C ASP A 9 0.39 -8.58 6.19
N PRO A 10 0.97 -9.56 5.46
CA PRO A 10 0.97 -10.95 5.87
C PRO A 10 1.94 -11.25 7.04
N GLY A 11 2.75 -10.28 7.46
CA GLY A 11 3.75 -10.45 8.52
C GLY A 11 5.18 -10.32 8.00
N GLU A 12 6.15 -10.42 8.92
CA GLU A 12 7.56 -10.07 8.68
C GLU A 12 8.25 -10.90 7.60
N ASP A 13 7.86 -12.16 7.42
CA ASP A 13 8.41 -13.05 6.40
C ASP A 13 7.93 -12.73 4.98
N ALA A 14 6.92 -11.85 4.84
CA ALA A 14 6.38 -11.47 3.56
C ALA A 14 7.31 -10.51 2.81
N ARG A 15 7.52 -10.78 1.52
CA ARG A 15 8.32 -9.90 0.65
C ARG A 15 7.61 -8.59 0.28
N ASN A 16 6.27 -8.60 0.30
CA ASN A 16 5.45 -7.50 -0.15
C ASN A 16 4.22 -7.35 0.74
N VAL A 17 3.71 -6.13 0.80
CA VAL A 17 2.37 -5.79 1.29
C VAL A 17 1.48 -5.44 0.11
N ALA A 18 0.17 -5.68 0.23
CA ALA A 18 -0.79 -5.24 -0.79
C ALA A 18 -1.49 -3.96 -0.37
N VAL A 19 -1.52 -3.00 -1.28
CA VAL A 19 -2.13 -1.69 -1.07
C VAL A 19 -3.37 -1.57 -1.96
N ARG A 20 -4.56 -1.48 -1.34
CA ARG A 20 -5.84 -1.24 -2.01
C ARG A 20 -6.29 0.20 -1.84
N GLY A 21 -6.70 0.82 -2.94
CA GLY A 21 -7.14 2.22 -3.01
C GLY A 21 -6.63 2.93 -4.27
N TYR A 22 -7.09 4.17 -4.50
CA TYR A 22 -6.67 5.01 -5.63
C TYR A 22 -5.31 5.69 -5.36
N VAL A 23 -4.27 4.89 -5.14
CA VAL A 23 -2.93 5.37 -4.74
C VAL A 23 -1.89 5.32 -5.84
N GLY A 24 -2.20 4.77 -7.02
CA GLY A 24 -1.21 4.53 -8.08
C GLY A 24 -0.43 5.78 -8.50
N GLN A 25 -1.12 6.92 -8.68
CA GLN A 25 -0.47 8.19 -9.01
C GLN A 25 0.43 8.69 -7.87
N LEU A 26 -0.01 8.55 -6.61
CA LEU A 26 0.79 8.94 -5.45
C LEU A 26 2.08 8.11 -5.38
N LEU A 27 1.99 6.79 -5.53
CA LEU A 27 3.14 5.90 -5.53
C LEU A 27 4.14 6.30 -6.62
N ALA A 28 3.66 6.64 -7.83
CA ALA A 28 4.52 7.11 -8.91
C ALA A 28 5.21 8.46 -8.60
N VAL A 29 4.46 9.45 -8.08
CA VAL A 29 5.00 10.77 -7.72
C VAL A 29 6.05 10.67 -6.61
N GLN A 30 5.80 9.82 -5.62
CA GLN A 30 6.69 9.60 -4.48
C GLN A 30 7.79 8.59 -4.79
N ARG A 31 7.91 8.14 -6.04
CA ARG A 31 8.89 7.15 -6.50
C ARG A 31 8.90 5.90 -5.63
N ILE A 32 7.72 5.43 -5.24
CA ILE A 32 7.54 4.19 -4.49
C ILE A 32 7.34 3.04 -5.50
N PRO A 33 8.38 2.19 -5.75
CA PRO A 33 8.22 0.99 -6.54
C PRO A 33 7.02 0.16 -6.11
N ALA A 34 6.12 -0.09 -7.06
CA ALA A 34 4.93 -0.89 -6.84
C ALA A 34 4.58 -1.68 -8.11
N MET A 35 4.13 -2.92 -7.94
CA MET A 35 3.62 -3.74 -9.03
C MET A 35 2.09 -3.75 -8.97
N ARG A 36 1.42 -3.29 -10.03
CA ARG A 36 -0.04 -3.31 -10.08
C ARG A 36 -0.55 -4.73 -10.34
N ASP A 37 -1.44 -5.20 -9.47
CA ASP A 37 -2.16 -6.46 -9.63
C ASP A 37 -3.64 -6.16 -9.93
N ARG A 38 -4.05 -6.50 -11.15
CA ARG A 38 -5.42 -6.26 -11.62
C ARG A 38 -6.41 -7.29 -11.06
N ALA A 39 -5.98 -8.52 -10.78
CA ALA A 39 -6.85 -9.57 -10.26
C ALA A 39 -7.31 -9.22 -8.84
N ASN A 40 -6.36 -8.80 -7.99
CA ASN A 40 -6.63 -8.46 -6.59
C ASN A 40 -6.96 -6.97 -6.38
N GLN A 41 -7.01 -6.19 -7.47
CA GLN A 41 -7.24 -4.75 -7.51
C GLN A 41 -6.32 -3.93 -6.59
N CYS A 42 -5.11 -4.42 -6.33
CA CYS A 42 -4.14 -3.84 -5.42
C CYS A 42 -2.83 -3.47 -6.13
N SER A 43 -1.98 -2.76 -5.40
CA SER A 43 -0.59 -2.54 -5.78
C SER A 43 0.30 -3.25 -4.75
N TRP A 44 1.18 -4.13 -5.20
CA TRP A 44 2.17 -4.79 -4.36
C TRP A 44 3.36 -3.87 -4.15
N VAL A 45 3.68 -3.58 -2.89
CA VAL A 45 4.83 -2.76 -2.48
C VAL A 45 5.75 -3.62 -1.64
N ARG A 46 7.07 -3.44 -1.77
CA ARG A 46 8.05 -4.15 -0.94
C ARG A 46 7.76 -3.90 0.54
N ARG A 47 7.74 -4.98 1.33
CA ARG A 47 7.41 -4.90 2.75
C ARG A 47 8.37 -4.00 3.52
N GLU A 48 9.66 -4.04 3.20
CA GLU A 48 10.70 -3.18 3.80
C GLU A 48 10.43 -1.67 3.66
N ARG A 49 9.49 -1.28 2.78
CA ARG A 49 9.08 0.10 2.55
C ARG A 49 7.71 0.44 3.13
N LEU A 50 7.17 -0.44 3.98
CA LEU A 50 5.88 -0.24 4.62
C LEU A 50 5.85 1.06 5.43
N ASP A 51 6.88 1.32 6.26
CA ASP A 51 6.93 2.52 7.10
C ASP A 51 6.99 3.81 6.26
N GLU A 52 7.79 3.81 5.19
CA GLU A 52 7.85 4.93 4.24
C GLU A 52 6.49 5.14 3.56
N LEU A 53 5.85 4.05 3.10
CA LEU A 53 4.53 4.09 2.49
C LEU A 53 3.47 4.66 3.45
N LEU A 54 3.48 4.25 4.72
CA LEU A 54 2.55 4.74 5.74
C LEU A 54 2.70 6.25 5.92
N GLY A 55 3.92 6.74 6.12
CA GLY A 55 4.18 8.18 6.28
C GLY A 55 3.75 9.00 5.07
N VAL A 56 4.01 8.50 3.86
CA VAL A 56 3.58 9.14 2.60
C VAL A 56 2.05 9.20 2.49
N LEU A 57 1.34 8.12 2.82
CA LEU A 57 -0.11 8.07 2.76
C LEU A 57 -0.78 9.00 3.76
N GLU A 58 -0.30 9.00 5.01
CA GLU A 58 -0.80 9.86 6.07
C GLU A 58 -0.57 11.34 5.77
N THR A 59 0.65 11.71 5.36
CA THR A 59 1.00 13.10 4.97
C THR A 59 0.19 13.56 3.75
N SER A 60 -0.18 12.64 2.86
CA SER A 60 -1.03 12.91 1.70
C SER A 60 -2.53 12.98 2.04
N GLY A 61 -2.90 12.82 3.32
CA GLY A 61 -4.26 12.94 3.82
C GLY A 61 -5.16 11.73 3.54
N TYR A 62 -4.58 10.54 3.38
CA TYR A 62 -5.32 9.29 3.31
C TYR A 62 -5.59 8.73 4.71
N LYS A 63 -6.77 8.12 4.88
CA LYS A 63 -7.06 7.32 6.06
C LYS A 63 -6.59 5.88 5.81
N VAL A 64 -5.54 5.47 6.48
CA VAL A 64 -4.94 4.14 6.30
C VAL A 64 -5.54 3.14 7.28
N ARG A 65 -5.86 1.93 6.80
CA ARG A 65 -6.21 0.77 7.60
C ARG A 65 -5.21 -0.35 7.33
N LEU A 66 -4.45 -0.73 8.35
CA LEU A 66 -3.62 -1.92 8.33
C LEU A 66 -4.48 -3.14 8.65
N ILE A 67 -4.31 -4.21 7.88
CA ILE A 67 -5.05 -5.47 7.98
C ILE A 67 -4.00 -6.58 7.96
N ALA A 68 -4.02 -7.43 8.99
CA ALA A 68 -3.17 -8.61 9.01
C ALA A 68 -3.68 -9.64 7.98
N GLY A 69 -2.79 -10.17 7.15
CA GLY A 69 -3.07 -11.25 6.20
C GLY A 69 -2.83 -10.89 4.73
N ASP A 70 -3.16 -11.85 3.86
CA ASP A 70 -3.09 -11.72 2.40
C ASP A 70 -4.43 -11.19 1.85
N PRO A 71 -4.44 -10.27 0.86
CA PRO A 71 -5.66 -9.77 0.24
C PRO A 71 -6.42 -10.78 -0.66
N ARG A 72 -5.84 -11.96 -0.91
CA ARG A 72 -6.38 -13.05 -1.75
C ARG A 72 -7.35 -13.95 -1.00
#